data_AF-A0A5D0HF64-F1
#
_entry.id   AF-A0A5D0HF64-F1
#
_cell.length_a   1.000
_cell.length_b   1.000
_cell.length_c   1.000
_cell.angle_alpha   90.00
_cell.angle_beta   90.00
_cell.angle_gamma   90.00
#
_symmetry.space_group_name_H-M   'P 1'
#
loop_
_entity.id
_entity.type
_entity.pdbx_description
1 polymer ?
#
loop_
_entity_poly.entity_id
_entity_poly.type
_entity_poly.pdbx_seq_one_letter_code
_entity_poly.pdbx_strand_id
1 'polypeptide(L)'
;MSVLDSKVPEGPLKDKWTSYKDKINLVNPANKRLIDVIVVGTGLAGGSAAATLAELGYNVKAFAYQDSPRRAHSIAAQGGINAAKNYQGDGDSTYRLFYDTVKGGDYRSREANVYRLAEVSAN
;
A
#
# COMPACT_ATOMS: atom_id res chain seq x y z
N MET A 1 15.42 -23.67 12.90
CA MET A 1 14.37 -22.66 12.65
C MET A 1 14.77 -21.90 11.39
N SER A 2 13.93 -21.85 10.35
CA SER A 2 14.24 -21.08 9.13
C SER A 2 14.14 -19.58 9.44
N VAL A 3 15.16 -18.82 9.06
CA VAL A 3 15.12 -17.34 9.14
C VAL A 3 14.05 -16.86 8.16
N LEU A 4 13.07 -16.10 8.64
CA LEU A 4 12.04 -15.51 7.80
C LEU A 4 12.58 -14.25 7.12
N ASP A 5 12.59 -14.23 5.79
CA ASP A 5 12.95 -13.05 5.01
C ASP A 5 11.75 -12.11 4.89
N SER A 6 11.87 -10.94 5.50
CA SER A 6 10.80 -9.94 5.54
C SER A 6 10.62 -9.15 4.24
N LYS A 7 11.58 -9.22 3.31
CA LYS A 7 11.65 -8.43 2.06
C LYS A 7 11.46 -6.92 2.24
N VAL A 8 11.80 -6.41 3.42
CA VAL A 8 11.78 -4.96 3.72
C VAL A 8 13.03 -4.31 3.11
N PRO A 9 12.91 -3.15 2.44
CA PRO A 9 14.09 -2.48 1.87
C PRO A 9 15.11 -2.09 2.95
N GLU A 10 16.38 -2.00 2.58
CA GLU A 10 17.46 -1.60 3.48
C GLU A 10 17.47 -0.08 3.75
N GLY A 11 18.33 0.36 4.66
CA GLY A 11 18.55 1.78 4.96
C GLY A 11 17.69 2.37 6.09
N PRO A 12 17.86 3.68 6.37
CA PRO A 12 17.15 4.38 7.45
C PRO A 12 15.63 4.35 7.26
N LEU A 13 14.86 4.23 8.36
CA LEU A 13 13.40 4.09 8.32
C LEU A 13 12.70 5.15 7.45
N LYS A 14 13.09 6.42 7.64
CA LYS A 14 12.54 7.58 6.94
C LYS A 14 12.68 7.48 5.42
N ASP A 15 13.85 7.06 4.96
CA ASP A 15 14.20 7.10 3.54
C ASP A 15 14.08 5.72 2.87
N LYS A 16 13.74 4.68 3.63
CA LYS A 16 13.73 3.27 3.24
C LYS A 16 12.97 3.01 1.95
N TRP A 17 11.71 3.43 1.90
CA TRP A 17 10.83 3.18 0.75
C TRP A 17 11.02 4.18 -0.39
N THR A 18 11.43 5.40 -0.07
CA THR A 18 11.81 6.38 -1.10
C THR A 18 13.06 5.90 -1.84
N SER A 19 14.11 5.51 -1.12
CA SER A 19 15.32 4.91 -1.70
C SER A 19 15.05 3.64 -2.51
N TYR A 20 14.09 2.82 -2.06
CA TYR A 20 13.68 1.62 -2.80
C TYR A 20 13.01 1.98 -4.13
N LYS A 21 12.05 2.92 -4.13
CA LYS A 21 11.38 3.38 -5.36
C LYS A 21 12.37 3.97 -6.37
N ASP A 22 13.37 4.69 -5.90
CA ASP A 22 14.35 5.35 -6.78
C ASP A 22 15.31 4.36 -7.47
N LYS A 23 15.48 3.16 -6.87
CA LYS A 23 16.43 2.14 -7.33
C LYS A 23 15.76 0.92 -7.96
N ILE A 24 14.42 0.84 -7.92
CA ILE A 24 13.71 -0.32 -8.44
C ILE A 24 13.84 -0.40 -9.97
N ASN A 25 13.99 -1.62 -10.47
CA ASN A 25 13.98 -1.85 -11.92
C ASN A 25 12.60 -1.52 -12.48
N LEU A 26 12.56 -0.66 -13.50
CA LEU A 26 11.33 -0.27 -14.18
C LEU A 26 11.03 -1.20 -15.35
N VAL A 27 9.75 -1.44 -15.59
CA VAL A 27 9.27 -2.12 -16.80
C VAL A 27 9.11 -1.09 -17.91
N ASN A 28 9.76 -1.35 -19.05
CA ASN A 28 9.60 -0.54 -20.26
C ASN A 28 8.11 -0.45 -20.66
N PRO A 29 7.55 0.75 -20.96
CA PRO A 29 6.17 0.91 -21.38
C PRO A 29 5.70 -0.04 -22.49
N ALA A 30 6.53 -0.33 -23.49
CA ALA A 30 6.21 -1.25 -24.57
C ALA A 30 6.00 -2.70 -24.08
N ASN A 31 6.72 -3.09 -23.01
CA ASN A 31 6.67 -4.44 -22.45
C ASN A 31 5.51 -4.63 -21.47
N LYS A 32 4.90 -3.56 -20.94
CA LYS A 32 3.85 -3.68 -19.92
C LYS A 32 2.64 -4.49 -20.41
N ARG A 33 2.26 -4.31 -21.69
CA ARG A 33 1.14 -5.04 -22.31
C ARG A 33 1.40 -6.53 -22.51
N LEU A 34 2.67 -6.94 -22.46
CA LEU A 34 3.08 -8.34 -22.57
C LEU A 34 3.07 -9.06 -21.22
N ILE A 35 2.82 -8.34 -20.12
CA ILE A 35 2.82 -8.88 -18.77
C ILE A 35 1.37 -8.96 -18.29
N ASP A 36 0.94 -10.19 -18.01
CA ASP A 36 -0.32 -10.49 -17.37
C ASP A 36 -0.18 -10.36 -15.85
N VAL A 37 -1.05 -9.57 -15.22
CA VAL A 37 -1.16 -9.49 -13.76
C VAL A 37 -2.49 -10.07 -13.31
N ILE A 38 -2.43 -11.06 -12.45
CA ILE A 38 -3.59 -11.64 -11.79
C ILE A 38 -3.78 -10.97 -10.44
N VAL A 39 -4.92 -10.33 -10.24
CA VAL A 39 -5.31 -9.75 -8.96
C VAL A 39 -6.42 -10.60 -8.36
N VAL A 40 -6.16 -11.17 -7.18
CA VAL A 40 -7.14 -12.01 -6.45
C VAL A 40 -7.75 -11.19 -5.32
N GLY A 41 -9.06 -10.98 -5.41
CA GLY A 41 -9.83 -10.13 -4.50
C GLY A 41 -10.15 -8.78 -5.12
N THR A 42 -11.42 -8.35 -5.04
CA THR A 42 -11.92 -7.09 -5.61
C THR A 42 -12.40 -6.10 -4.55
N GLY A 43 -11.94 -6.25 -3.29
CA GLY A 43 -12.08 -5.21 -2.28
C GLY A 43 -11.20 -4.00 -2.58
N LEU A 44 -11.20 -2.97 -1.73
CA LEU A 44 -10.47 -1.72 -1.98
C LEU A 44 -9.00 -1.95 -2.40
N ALA A 45 -8.25 -2.79 -1.67
CA ALA A 45 -6.86 -3.08 -2.02
C ALA A 45 -6.69 -3.68 -3.43
N GLY A 46 -7.48 -4.71 -3.75
CA GLY A 46 -7.37 -5.39 -5.05
C GLY A 46 -7.95 -4.57 -6.20
N GLY A 47 -9.07 -3.88 -5.98
CA GLY A 47 -9.65 -2.95 -6.95
C GLY A 47 -8.71 -1.79 -7.27
N SER A 48 -8.12 -1.15 -6.26
CA SER A 48 -7.14 -0.08 -6.46
C SER A 48 -5.88 -0.60 -7.17
N ALA A 49 -5.34 -1.75 -6.76
CA ALA A 49 -4.18 -2.35 -7.43
C ALA A 49 -4.48 -2.67 -8.90
N ALA A 50 -5.63 -3.28 -9.19
CA ALA A 50 -6.04 -3.62 -10.54
C ALA A 50 -6.21 -2.36 -11.42
N ALA A 51 -6.87 -1.32 -10.90
CA ALA A 51 -7.06 -0.06 -11.61
C ALA A 51 -5.72 0.64 -11.91
N THR A 52 -4.86 0.81 -10.90
CA THR A 52 -3.55 1.46 -11.09
C THR A 52 -2.66 0.69 -12.05
N LEU A 53 -2.63 -0.65 -11.99
CA LEU A 53 -1.83 -1.44 -12.93
C LEU A 53 -2.41 -1.42 -14.35
N ALA A 54 -3.73 -1.45 -14.49
CA ALA A 54 -4.36 -1.32 -15.81
C ALA A 54 -4.08 0.06 -16.43
N GLU A 55 -4.15 1.14 -15.63
CA GLU A 55 -3.82 2.50 -16.06
C GLU A 55 -2.35 2.63 -16.51
N LEU A 56 -1.44 1.90 -15.87
CA LEU A 56 -0.04 1.84 -16.29
C LEU A 56 0.18 1.08 -17.61
N GLY A 57 -0.83 0.36 -18.12
CA GLY A 57 -0.81 -0.37 -19.39
C GLY A 57 -0.54 -1.87 -19.28
N TYR A 58 -0.66 -2.46 -18.09
CA TYR A 58 -0.57 -3.92 -17.90
C TYR A 58 -1.86 -4.64 -18.31
N ASN A 59 -1.75 -5.92 -18.69
CA ASN A 59 -2.92 -6.75 -18.89
C ASN A 59 -3.39 -7.33 -17.55
N VAL A 60 -4.46 -6.76 -16.97
CA VAL A 60 -4.90 -7.12 -15.62
C VAL A 60 -6.13 -8.03 -15.66
N LYS A 61 -6.05 -9.17 -14.98
CA LYS A 61 -7.17 -10.09 -14.76
C LYS A 61 -7.55 -10.03 -13.27
N ALA A 62 -8.71 -9.46 -12.97
CA ALA A 62 -9.21 -9.34 -11.60
C ALA A 62 -10.23 -10.44 -11.30
N PHE A 63 -10.00 -11.19 -10.22
CA PHE A 63 -10.84 -12.30 -9.80
C PHE A 63 -11.46 -12.02 -8.43
N ALA A 64 -12.75 -12.31 -8.29
CA ALA A 64 -13.45 -12.34 -7.02
C ALA A 64 -13.96 -13.77 -6.80
N TYR A 65 -13.87 -14.24 -5.56
CA TYR A 65 -14.49 -15.51 -5.16
C TYR A 65 -15.97 -15.33 -4.81
N GLN A 66 -16.36 -14.12 -4.43
CA GLN A 66 -17.72 -13.79 -4.00
C GLN A 66 -18.69 -13.72 -5.18
N ASP A 67 -19.98 -13.93 -4.92
CA ASP A 67 -21.07 -13.78 -5.92
C ASP A 67 -21.07 -12.44 -6.66
N SER A 68 -20.50 -11.40 -6.06
CA SER A 68 -20.31 -10.11 -6.71
C SER A 68 -18.98 -9.47 -6.31
N PRO A 69 -18.28 -8.81 -7.25
CA PRO A 69 -17.09 -8.03 -6.95
C PRO A 69 -17.28 -6.95 -5.87
N ARG A 70 -18.54 -6.54 -5.62
CA ARG A 70 -18.91 -5.52 -4.62
C ARG A 70 -19.13 -6.07 -3.21
N ARG A 71 -19.01 -7.38 -2.98
CA ARG A 71 -19.25 -8.00 -1.65
C ARG A 71 -17.98 -8.22 -0.81
N ALA A 72 -16.90 -7.48 -1.08
CA ALA A 72 -15.76 -7.46 -0.19
C ALA A 72 -16.08 -6.68 1.10
N HIS A 73 -15.48 -7.06 2.23
CA HIS A 73 -15.72 -6.42 3.54
C HIS A 73 -15.47 -4.91 3.54
N SER A 74 -14.63 -4.41 2.64
CA SER A 74 -14.37 -2.98 2.49
C SER A 74 -15.61 -2.13 2.16
N ILE A 75 -16.70 -2.74 1.66
CA ILE A 75 -17.97 -2.02 1.44
C ILE A 75 -18.67 -1.63 2.74
N ALA A 76 -18.36 -2.30 3.84
CA ALA A 76 -18.95 -2.05 5.16
C ALA A 76 -18.20 -0.97 5.96
N ALA A 77 -17.16 -0.34 5.39
CA ALA A 77 -16.43 0.73 6.06
C ALA A 77 -17.32 1.97 6.27
N GLN A 78 -17.29 2.54 7.47
CA GLN A 78 -18.15 3.67 7.86
C GLN A 78 -17.38 4.88 8.38
N GLY A 79 -16.38 4.66 9.26
CA GLY A 79 -15.74 5.75 10.01
C GLY A 79 -14.89 6.71 9.17
N GLY A 80 -14.12 6.18 8.21
CA GLY A 80 -13.25 6.98 7.35
C GLY A 80 -11.93 6.28 7.01
N ILE A 81 -11.03 7.03 6.37
CA ILE A 81 -9.67 6.61 6.04
C ILE A 81 -8.71 7.59 6.71
N ASN A 82 -7.82 7.09 7.58
CA ASN A 82 -6.81 7.91 8.23
C ASN A 82 -5.79 8.41 7.21
N ALA A 83 -5.41 9.69 7.31
CA ALA A 83 -4.38 10.29 6.48
C ALA A 83 -3.62 11.37 7.25
N ALA A 84 -2.30 11.44 7.03
CA ALA A 84 -1.45 12.46 7.63
C ALA A 84 -1.65 13.81 6.91
N LYS A 85 -2.78 14.47 7.17
CA LYS A 85 -3.22 15.69 6.46
C LYS A 85 -3.49 16.82 7.44
N ASN A 86 -2.57 17.79 7.46
CA ASN A 86 -2.66 18.98 8.30
C ASN A 86 -3.65 20.04 7.77
N TYR A 87 -4.83 19.63 7.27
CA TYR A 87 -5.83 20.56 6.74
C TYR A 87 -6.42 21.47 7.82
N GLN A 88 -6.44 20.99 9.06
CA GLN A 88 -7.01 21.72 10.20
C GLN A 88 -5.96 22.58 10.93
N GLY A 89 -4.69 22.57 10.50
CA GLY A 89 -3.61 23.27 11.18
C GLY A 89 -3.28 22.69 12.56
N ASP A 90 -3.62 21.43 12.79
CA ASP A 90 -3.41 20.68 14.04
C ASP A 90 -1.98 20.14 14.22
N GLY A 91 -1.13 20.38 13.23
CA GLY A 91 0.26 19.92 13.21
C GLY A 91 0.40 18.44 12.88
N ASP A 92 -0.59 17.86 12.19
CA ASP A 92 -0.50 16.49 11.73
C ASP A 92 0.71 16.28 10.78
N SER A 93 1.31 15.11 10.85
CA SER A 93 2.50 14.78 10.07
C SER A 93 2.66 13.27 9.92
N THR A 94 3.45 12.86 8.92
CA THR A 94 3.85 11.47 8.71
C THR A 94 4.37 10.81 9.99
N TYR A 95 5.16 11.55 10.80
CA TYR A 95 5.70 11.01 12.03
C TYR A 95 4.64 10.76 13.09
N ARG A 96 3.64 11.65 13.23
CA ARG A 96 2.56 11.49 14.21
C ARG A 96 1.70 10.26 13.89
N LEU A 97 1.22 10.15 12.66
CA LEU A 97 0.45 8.98 12.22
C LEU A 97 1.27 7.67 12.35
N PHE A 98 2.57 7.71 12.02
CA PHE A 98 3.48 6.58 12.23
C PHE A 98 3.54 6.18 13.71
N TYR A 99 3.82 7.13 14.60
CA TYR A 99 3.96 6.89 16.04
C TYR A 99 2.67 6.34 16.64
N ASP A 100 1.53 6.96 16.32
CA ASP A 100 0.22 6.54 16.83
C ASP A 100 -0.15 5.13 16.35
N THR A 101 0.24 4.77 15.12
CA THR A 101 0.00 3.43 14.57
C THR A 101 0.89 2.37 15.23
N VAL A 102 2.17 2.69 15.53
CA VAL A 102 3.06 1.78 16.28
C VAL A 102 2.56 1.58 17.71
N LYS A 103 2.22 2.68 18.39
CA LYS A 103 1.68 2.65 19.75
C LYS A 103 0.34 1.90 19.82
N GLY A 104 -0.58 2.19 18.90
CA GLY A 104 -1.89 1.51 18.83
C GLY A 104 -1.77 0.03 18.47
N GLY A 105 -0.71 -0.37 17.77
CA GLY A 105 -0.37 -1.75 17.48
C GLY A 105 0.39 -2.49 18.58
N ASP A 106 0.42 -1.95 19.81
CA ASP A 106 1.15 -2.51 20.95
C ASP A 106 2.64 -2.77 20.63
N TYR A 107 3.24 -1.90 19.81
CA TYR A 107 4.63 -2.01 19.34
C TYR A 107 4.97 -3.32 18.60
N ARG A 108 3.96 -4.07 18.14
CA ARG A 108 4.14 -5.33 17.38
C ARG A 108 4.07 -5.15 15.87
N SER A 109 3.64 -3.98 15.41
CA SER A 109 3.59 -3.65 13.99
C SER A 109 4.98 -3.54 13.38
N ARG A 110 5.12 -3.95 12.11
CA ARG A 110 6.40 -3.87 11.40
C ARG A 110 6.68 -2.42 11.01
N GLU A 111 7.56 -1.75 11.75
CA GLU A 111 7.80 -0.30 11.66
C GLU A 111 8.05 0.20 10.23
N ALA A 112 8.83 -0.53 9.43
CA ALA A 112 9.08 -0.17 8.04
C ALA A 112 7.79 -0.02 7.22
N ASN A 113 6.82 -0.91 7.40
CA ASN A 113 5.56 -0.88 6.65
C ASN A 113 4.61 0.17 7.23
N VAL A 114 4.64 0.37 8.56
CA VAL A 114 3.86 1.43 9.21
C VAL A 114 4.32 2.82 8.77
N TYR A 115 5.65 3.01 8.66
CA TYR A 115 6.20 4.27 8.17
C TYR A 115 5.76 4.51 6.72
N ARG A 116 5.78 3.47 5.87
CA ARG A 116 5.27 3.56 4.50
C ARG A 116 3.79 3.93 4.45
N LEU A 117 2.97 3.32 5.30
CA LEU A 117 1.54 3.62 5.42
C LEU A 117 1.32 5.11 5.72
N ALA A 118 2.04 5.65 6.69
CA ALA A 118 1.95 7.07 7.03
C ALA A 118 2.45 7.95 5.88
N GLU A 119 3.59 7.61 5.27
CA GLU A 119 4.21 8.34 4.16
C GLU A 119 3.27 8.44 2.95
N VAL A 120 2.62 7.35 2.53
CA VAL A 120 1.73 7.37 1.36
C VAL A 120 0.42 8.09 1.61
N SER A 121 -0.01 8.19 2.87
CA SER A 121 -1.25 8.86 3.25
C SER A 121 -1.17 10.38 3.17
N ALA A 122 0.04 10.93 3.14
CA ALA A 122 0.27 12.37 3.02
C ALA A 122 0.16 12.91 1.58
N ASN A 123 0.15 12.03 0.56
CA ASN A 123 0.07 12.41 -0.87
C ASN A 123 -1.29 13.03 -1.24
#